data_AF-A0A665X9I1-F1
#
_entry.id   AF-A0A665X9I1-F1
#
_cell.length_a   1.000
_cell.length_b   1.000
_cell.length_c   1.000
_cell.angle_alpha   90.00
_cell.angle_beta   90.00
_cell.angle_gamma   90.00
#
_symmetry.space_group_name_H-M   'P 1'
#
loop_
_entity.id
_entity.type
_entity.pdbx_description
1 polymer ?
#
loop_
_entity_poly.entity_id
_entity_poly.type
_entity_poly.pdbx_seq_one_letter_code
_entity_poly.pdbx_strand_id
1 'polypeptide(L)'
;MHGFLLSCLSHTFLTKLYQVNTFELDVVYCHRRCTLLMICFLSASGCRTAPCDLVFILDGSWSVEDVNFELVKRWLVNITTSFNIGQKFTQVGVVQYSDDPVLEIPLGKYASNKDLIKAMESIEYMGGNTRTGAAIKFATDKLFGLSERGPHGISRIAVVLTDGKSQDEVLKAAEAARKKGVILFAIGVGSETEAAELRYIANKPYSTYVFSVEDYKAISRIIQVIRQKLCEETVCPARIPIDSRDEKGFDILFHLNLAKKTKKTQGAFYGSRAYEVTSRVDLSEATRTLFPDGLPPSYVFVATLRYKGSVMIEEWDLWRIQTRDGKPQMAVTLNGLDNTVKFTTSSNAPSGTQTVVFSQQTLFDEKWHQLRLLVTEEDVTLYVDDLEIETLSLEPPVGIFINGKTQIGKYVNKETTVPFEIQKLRIYCDPEQNNRETACEIPGVVSNKSPTAATITFSHLLHTLLKHRLSFYQLSLEEINDEFLRED
;
A
#
# COMPACT_ATOMS: atom_id res chain seq x y z
N MET A 1 -37.56 -66.61 4.01
CA MET A 1 -36.40 -65.72 3.71
C MET A 1 -36.27 -65.61 2.20
N HIS A 2 -36.93 -64.60 1.63
CA HIS A 2 -36.92 -64.17 0.22
C HIS A 2 -37.42 -62.69 0.25
N GLY A 3 -37.19 -61.83 -0.72
CA GLY A 3 -36.51 -61.98 -2.01
C GLY A 3 -36.49 -60.63 -2.76
N PHE A 4 -35.97 -60.65 -3.98
CA PHE A 4 -35.94 -59.49 -4.89
C PHE A 4 -37.35 -59.13 -5.47
N LEU A 5 -37.37 -58.00 -6.21
CA LEU A 5 -38.22 -57.69 -7.38
C LEU A 5 -39.58 -56.96 -7.23
N LEU A 6 -39.80 -56.07 -8.22
CA LEU A 6 -41.07 -55.56 -8.80
C LEU A 6 -41.96 -54.63 -7.93
N SER A 7 -42.77 -53.70 -8.46
CA SER A 7 -42.75 -52.96 -9.74
C SER A 7 -43.95 -51.98 -9.84
N CYS A 8 -43.82 -50.97 -10.72
CA CYS A 8 -44.87 -50.48 -11.64
C CYS A 8 -46.08 -49.63 -11.16
N LEU A 9 -46.60 -48.89 -12.18
CA LEU A 9 -47.86 -48.14 -12.29
C LEU A 9 -47.89 -46.78 -11.57
N SER A 10 -48.47 -45.69 -12.07
CA SER A 10 -49.00 -45.15 -13.36
C SER A 10 -49.50 -43.73 -12.96
N HIS A 11 -49.80 -42.72 -13.78
CA HIS A 11 -50.25 -42.58 -15.17
C HIS A 11 -49.52 -41.36 -15.82
N THR A 12 -49.24 -41.27 -17.14
CA THR A 12 -50.14 -40.73 -18.21
C THR A 12 -50.99 -39.51 -17.76
N PHE A 13 -51.15 -38.38 -18.46
CA PHE A 13 -50.87 -37.86 -19.82
C PHE A 13 -50.75 -36.30 -19.71
N LEU A 14 -50.50 -35.42 -20.70
CA LEU A 14 -50.37 -35.45 -22.17
C LEU A 14 -49.44 -34.28 -22.64
N THR A 15 -49.26 -34.15 -23.97
CA THR A 15 -48.69 -33.03 -24.79
C THR A 15 -49.00 -31.57 -24.35
N LYS A 16 -48.28 -30.51 -24.79
CA LYS A 16 -47.61 -30.28 -26.09
C LYS A 16 -46.59 -29.11 -26.07
N LEU A 17 -45.49 -29.30 -26.82
CA LEU A 17 -44.58 -28.31 -27.45
C LEU A 17 -44.87 -26.80 -27.33
N TYR A 18 -43.87 -26.01 -26.87
CA TYR A 18 -43.14 -25.04 -27.72
C TYR A 18 -41.72 -24.81 -27.15
N GLN A 19 -40.86 -24.08 -27.88
CA GLN A 19 -39.40 -24.26 -27.87
C GLN A 19 -38.62 -22.96 -27.56
N VAL A 20 -37.34 -23.12 -27.18
CA VAL A 20 -36.24 -22.13 -27.09
C VAL A 20 -35.98 -21.47 -25.72
N ASN A 21 -34.87 -21.91 -25.10
CA ASN A 21 -33.81 -21.20 -24.36
C ASN A 21 -34.08 -19.75 -23.86
N THR A 22 -33.69 -19.35 -22.64
CA THR A 22 -32.36 -19.54 -21.99
C THR A 22 -32.45 -19.50 -20.44
N PHE A 23 -31.36 -19.85 -19.75
CA PHE A 23 -31.25 -19.88 -18.29
C PHE A 23 -31.55 -18.55 -17.59
N GLU A 24 -32.42 -18.59 -16.58
CA GLU A 24 -32.44 -17.66 -15.44
C GLU A 24 -32.44 -18.45 -14.11
N LEU A 25 -32.21 -17.74 -13.00
CA LEU A 25 -31.87 -18.30 -11.69
C LEU A 25 -32.96 -19.22 -11.11
N ASP A 26 -32.55 -20.18 -10.24
CA ASP A 26 -33.26 -20.31 -8.97
C ASP A 26 -32.44 -20.93 -7.82
N VAL A 27 -32.64 -20.37 -6.62
CA VAL A 27 -31.96 -20.74 -5.37
C VAL A 27 -32.97 -21.40 -4.42
N VAL A 28 -32.94 -22.73 -4.26
CA VAL A 28 -33.80 -23.42 -3.28
C VAL A 28 -33.10 -24.62 -2.61
N TYR A 29 -32.88 -24.46 -1.30
CA TYR A 29 -32.89 -25.49 -0.23
C TYR A 29 -31.98 -26.74 -0.32
N CYS A 30 -30.96 -26.77 0.54
CA CYS A 30 -30.60 -27.97 1.29
C CYS A 30 -30.83 -27.71 2.80
N HIS A 31 -31.69 -28.48 3.45
CA HIS A 31 -32.14 -28.21 4.82
C HIS A 31 -31.82 -29.37 5.78
N ARG A 32 -31.25 -29.00 6.93
CA ARG A 32 -30.95 -29.80 8.15
C ARG A 32 -29.66 -30.64 8.16
N ARG A 33 -28.87 -30.42 9.23
CA ARG A 33 -27.64 -31.10 9.69
C ARG A 33 -26.35 -30.86 8.88
N CYS A 34 -25.83 -29.62 8.90
CA CYS A 34 -24.38 -29.36 8.88
C CYS A 34 -23.98 -27.92 9.32
N THR A 35 -24.54 -27.42 10.43
CA THR A 35 -24.28 -26.05 10.94
C THR A 35 -22.99 -25.94 11.77
N LEU A 36 -21.88 -26.49 11.26
CA LEU A 36 -20.53 -26.16 11.74
C LEU A 36 -19.44 -26.31 10.67
N LEU A 37 -19.79 -26.33 9.37
CA LEU A 37 -18.80 -26.02 8.34
C LEU A 37 -18.75 -24.51 8.18
N MET A 38 -17.74 -23.90 8.81
CA MET A 38 -17.44 -22.49 8.70
C MET A 38 -17.27 -22.12 7.22
N ILE A 39 -18.28 -21.47 6.63
CA ILE A 39 -18.09 -20.64 5.44
C ILE A 39 -17.22 -19.47 5.90
N CYS A 40 -15.92 -19.74 5.95
CA CYS A 40 -14.91 -18.72 5.94
C CYS A 40 -15.10 -18.05 4.58
N PHE A 41 -15.80 -16.91 4.55
CA PHE A 41 -15.96 -16.12 3.34
C PHE A 41 -14.55 -15.86 2.80
N LEU A 42 -14.22 -16.54 1.71
CA LEU A 42 -13.00 -16.32 0.93
C LEU A 42 -13.22 -14.98 0.21
N SER A 43 -13.05 -13.91 0.99
CA SER A 43 -13.05 -12.54 0.49
C SER A 43 -11.60 -12.16 0.22
N ALA A 44 -11.38 -11.57 -0.96
CA ALA A 44 -10.12 -10.95 -1.32
C ALA A 44 -9.69 -9.96 -0.23
N SER A 45 -8.48 -10.11 0.29
CA SER A 45 -7.89 -9.21 1.28
C SER A 45 -7.10 -8.12 0.57
N GLY A 46 -7.34 -6.88 0.97
CA GLY A 46 -6.69 -5.68 0.46
C GLY A 46 -7.38 -4.47 1.07
N CYS A 47 -7.02 -3.26 0.64
CA CYS A 47 -7.52 -2.03 1.24
C CYS A 47 -9.05 -1.97 1.45
N ARG A 48 -9.84 -2.47 0.48
CA ARG A 48 -11.31 -2.47 0.58
C ARG A 48 -11.84 -3.32 1.75
N THR A 49 -11.12 -4.37 2.14
CA THR A 49 -11.52 -5.34 3.19
C THR A 49 -10.68 -5.23 4.46
N ALA A 50 -9.68 -4.35 4.49
CA ALA A 50 -8.85 -4.08 5.65
C ALA A 50 -9.70 -3.45 6.79
N PRO A 51 -9.72 -4.03 8.01
CA PRO A 51 -10.56 -3.50 9.08
C PRO A 51 -10.03 -2.17 9.62
N CYS A 52 -10.87 -1.13 9.64
CA CYS A 52 -10.55 0.18 10.22
C CYS A 52 -11.78 0.90 10.78
N ASP A 53 -11.58 1.73 11.80
CA ASP A 53 -12.53 2.77 12.22
C ASP A 53 -12.20 4.05 11.44
N LEU A 54 -13.07 4.44 10.51
CA LEU A 54 -12.89 5.64 9.67
C LEU A 54 -13.94 6.70 10.06
N VAL A 55 -13.51 7.82 10.63
CA VAL A 55 -14.40 8.89 11.06
C VAL A 55 -14.21 10.12 10.18
N PHE A 56 -15.29 10.65 9.63
CA PHE A 56 -15.29 11.93 8.95
C PHE A 56 -15.77 13.01 9.92
N ILE A 57 -15.02 14.12 10.00
CA ILE A 57 -15.32 15.28 10.83
C ILE A 57 -15.51 16.44 9.86
N LEU A 58 -16.76 16.85 9.66
CA LEU A 58 -17.21 17.69 8.56
C LEU A 58 -17.63 19.05 9.08
N ASP A 59 -17.02 20.09 8.53
CA ASP A 59 -17.44 21.47 8.76
C ASP A 59 -18.83 21.70 8.16
N GLY A 60 -19.74 22.21 8.99
CA GLY A 60 -21.08 22.63 8.64
C GLY A 60 -21.33 24.09 9.03
N SER A 61 -20.27 24.89 9.17
CA SER A 61 -20.34 26.32 9.55
C SER A 61 -20.84 27.22 8.41
N TRP A 62 -21.12 28.49 8.72
CA TRP A 62 -21.69 29.43 7.74
C TRP A 62 -20.76 29.79 6.57
N SER A 63 -19.44 29.61 6.68
CA SER A 63 -18.50 29.80 5.55
C SER A 63 -18.69 28.74 4.46
N VAL A 64 -19.11 27.54 4.85
CA VAL A 64 -19.29 26.40 3.94
C VAL A 64 -20.38 26.70 2.92
N GLU A 65 -21.53 27.20 3.37
CA GLU A 65 -22.78 27.28 2.60
C GLU A 65 -23.42 25.90 2.27
N ASP A 66 -24.75 25.84 2.32
CA ASP A 66 -25.57 24.63 2.06
C ASP A 66 -25.24 23.95 0.71
N VAL A 67 -25.07 24.75 -0.35
CA VAL A 67 -24.78 24.28 -1.71
C VAL A 67 -23.43 23.54 -1.80
N ASN A 68 -22.44 23.97 -1.02
CA ASN A 68 -21.14 23.31 -0.97
C ASN A 68 -21.14 22.12 -0.01
N PHE A 69 -21.92 22.18 1.09
CA PHE A 69 -22.11 21.04 1.98
C PHE A 69 -22.71 19.83 1.23
N GLU A 70 -23.60 20.06 0.26
CA GLU A 70 -24.04 19.01 -0.68
C GLU A 70 -22.90 18.38 -1.51
N LEU A 71 -21.87 19.15 -1.88
CA LEU A 71 -20.67 18.62 -2.53
C LEU A 71 -19.82 17.80 -1.56
N VAL A 72 -19.73 18.22 -0.29
CA VAL A 72 -19.08 17.44 0.79
C VAL A 72 -19.79 16.12 1.02
N LYS A 73 -21.14 16.09 1.07
CA LYS A 73 -21.91 14.84 1.21
C LYS A 73 -21.69 13.88 0.03
N ARG A 74 -21.66 14.39 -1.20
CA ARG A 74 -21.33 13.57 -2.39
C ARG A 74 -19.90 13.03 -2.34
N TRP A 75 -18.94 13.83 -1.89
CA TRP A 75 -17.56 13.40 -1.70
C TRP A 75 -17.45 12.29 -0.63
N LEU A 76 -18.13 12.46 0.50
CA LEU A 76 -18.24 11.48 1.60
C LEU A 76 -18.82 10.14 1.13
N VAL A 77 -19.90 10.18 0.34
CA VAL A 77 -20.49 8.99 -0.30
C VAL A 77 -19.48 8.32 -1.24
N ASN A 78 -18.87 9.10 -2.15
CA ASN A 78 -17.94 8.55 -3.15
C ASN A 78 -16.72 7.88 -2.49
N ILE A 79 -16.08 8.53 -1.51
CA ILE A 79 -14.92 7.94 -0.83
C ILE A 79 -15.30 6.69 -0.02
N THR A 80 -16.47 6.66 0.61
CA THR A 80 -16.88 5.49 1.43
C THR A 80 -17.28 4.27 0.61
N THR A 81 -17.83 4.45 -0.60
CA THR A 81 -18.08 3.32 -1.54
C THR A 81 -16.82 2.54 -1.94
N SER A 82 -15.63 3.11 -1.75
CA SER A 82 -14.36 2.42 -2.01
C SER A 82 -14.03 1.34 -0.97
N PHE A 83 -14.75 1.28 0.15
CA PHE A 83 -14.52 0.34 1.24
C PHE A 83 -15.69 -0.63 1.43
N ASN A 84 -15.40 -1.85 1.90
CA ASN A 84 -16.41 -2.80 2.32
C ASN A 84 -16.84 -2.43 3.74
N ILE A 85 -18.08 -1.95 3.88
CA ILE A 85 -18.64 -1.57 5.17
C ILE A 85 -19.17 -2.81 5.90
N GLY A 86 -18.80 -2.97 7.17
CA GLY A 86 -19.31 -4.06 8.00
C GLY A 86 -18.55 -4.25 9.31
N GLN A 87 -19.12 -5.02 10.24
CA GLN A 87 -18.53 -5.18 11.58
C GLN A 87 -17.09 -5.74 11.56
N LYS A 88 -16.78 -6.61 10.59
CA LYS A 88 -15.46 -7.24 10.38
C LYS A 88 -14.54 -6.48 9.41
N PHE A 89 -15.00 -5.37 8.84
CA PHE A 89 -14.31 -4.60 7.82
C PHE A 89 -14.24 -3.12 8.26
N THR A 90 -14.32 -2.17 7.34
CA THR A 90 -14.44 -0.75 7.66
C THR A 90 -15.76 -0.47 8.39
N GLN A 91 -15.71 0.29 9.47
CA GLN A 91 -16.89 0.97 10.03
C GLN A 91 -16.67 2.47 9.85
N VAL A 92 -17.71 3.15 9.38
CA VAL A 92 -17.67 4.60 9.17
C VAL A 92 -18.46 5.30 10.27
N GLY A 93 -17.88 6.37 10.81
CA GLY A 93 -18.57 7.34 11.64
C GLY A 93 -18.55 8.73 10.99
N VAL A 94 -19.54 9.56 11.29
CA VAL A 94 -19.63 10.93 10.79
C VAL A 94 -20.02 11.85 11.93
N VAL A 95 -19.25 12.93 12.09
CA VAL A 95 -19.51 14.06 12.98
C VAL A 95 -19.60 15.30 12.10
N GLN A 96 -20.72 16.01 12.18
CA GLN A 96 -20.81 17.38 11.65
C GLN A 96 -20.45 18.35 12.79
N TYR A 97 -19.90 19.52 12.50
CA TYR A 97 -19.67 20.54 13.52
C TYR A 97 -19.87 21.96 13.00
N SER A 98 -20.35 22.83 13.89
CA SER A 98 -20.25 24.28 13.74
C SER A 98 -19.91 24.92 15.08
N ASP A 99 -20.89 25.48 15.79
CA ASP A 99 -20.77 25.91 17.19
C ASP A 99 -20.53 24.72 18.13
N ASP A 100 -21.25 23.62 17.91
CA ASP A 100 -21.14 22.38 18.69
C ASP A 100 -21.09 21.16 17.73
N PRO A 101 -20.39 20.07 18.10
CA PRO A 101 -20.31 18.87 17.27
C PRO A 101 -21.55 17.97 17.44
N VAL A 102 -22.12 17.54 16.31
CA VAL A 102 -23.28 16.64 16.21
C VAL A 102 -22.85 15.27 15.69
N LEU A 103 -23.36 14.21 16.32
CA LEU A 103 -23.12 12.83 15.90
C LEU A 103 -24.18 12.37 14.89
N GLU A 104 -23.85 12.49 13.61
CA GLU A 104 -24.70 12.03 12.50
C GLU A 104 -24.73 10.51 12.41
N ILE A 105 -23.54 9.89 12.39
CA ILE A 105 -23.37 8.45 12.19
C ILE A 105 -22.40 7.88 13.24
N PRO A 106 -22.90 7.09 14.22
CA PRO A 106 -22.07 6.29 15.10
C PRO A 106 -21.31 5.19 14.35
N LEU A 107 -20.06 4.93 14.75
CA LEU A 107 -19.29 3.77 14.29
C LEU A 107 -20.09 2.47 14.52
N GLY A 108 -20.06 1.59 13.53
CA GLY A 108 -20.68 0.25 13.61
C GLY A 108 -22.20 0.21 13.44
N LYS A 109 -22.89 1.37 13.34
CA LYS A 109 -24.35 1.44 13.15
C LYS A 109 -24.82 0.78 11.84
N TYR A 110 -24.06 0.96 10.76
CA TYR A 110 -24.38 0.43 9.44
C TYR A 110 -23.44 -0.70 9.04
N ALA A 111 -24.01 -1.76 8.45
CA ALA A 111 -23.29 -2.95 8.01
C ALA A 111 -23.33 -3.15 6.48
N SER A 112 -23.75 -2.13 5.73
CA SER A 112 -23.81 -2.13 4.26
C SER A 112 -23.54 -0.72 3.73
N ASN A 113 -22.95 -0.62 2.54
CA ASN A 113 -22.82 0.66 1.84
C ASN A 113 -24.19 1.29 1.55
N LYS A 114 -25.18 0.48 1.15
CA LYS A 114 -26.52 0.97 0.74
C LYS A 114 -27.24 1.76 1.83
N ASP A 115 -27.14 1.32 3.09
CA ASP A 115 -27.82 1.98 4.21
C ASP A 115 -26.99 3.12 4.80
N LEU A 116 -25.66 3.01 4.74
CA LEU A 116 -24.73 4.08 5.11
C LEU A 116 -24.87 5.29 4.19
N ILE A 117 -24.93 5.08 2.87
CA ILE A 117 -25.07 6.15 1.86
C ILE A 117 -26.34 6.96 2.10
N LYS A 118 -27.49 6.30 2.30
CA LYS A 118 -28.76 6.97 2.62
C LYS A 118 -28.67 7.83 3.87
N ALA A 119 -27.97 7.35 4.89
CA ALA A 119 -27.78 8.09 6.14
C ALA A 119 -26.87 9.31 5.95
N MET A 120 -25.88 9.22 5.06
CA MET A 120 -25.02 10.34 4.67
C MET A 120 -25.76 11.38 3.84
N GLU A 121 -26.57 10.95 2.87
CA GLU A 121 -27.41 11.81 2.04
C GLU A 121 -28.41 12.61 2.88
N SER A 122 -28.95 12.01 3.94
CA SER A 122 -29.90 12.63 4.88
C SER A 122 -29.29 13.58 5.92
N ILE A 123 -27.97 13.83 5.91
CA ILE A 123 -27.37 14.82 6.81
C ILE A 123 -27.79 16.22 6.38
N GLU A 124 -28.39 16.98 7.29
CA GLU A 124 -28.83 18.36 7.07
C GLU A 124 -27.71 19.34 7.44
N TYR A 125 -27.55 20.41 6.66
CA TYR A 125 -26.56 21.46 6.92
C TYR A 125 -26.94 22.29 8.15
N MET A 126 -26.00 22.49 9.08
CA MET A 126 -26.25 23.18 10.35
C MET A 126 -26.19 24.72 10.26
N GLY A 127 -25.13 25.26 9.64
CA GLY A 127 -24.70 26.64 9.84
C GLY A 127 -24.14 26.90 11.25
N GLY A 128 -23.53 28.07 11.45
CA GLY A 128 -22.97 28.52 12.73
C GLY A 128 -21.48 28.90 12.63
N ASN A 129 -20.80 28.90 13.77
CA ASN A 129 -19.36 29.15 13.89
C ASN A 129 -18.52 27.91 13.53
N THR A 130 -17.19 27.99 13.66
CA THR A 130 -16.24 26.93 13.28
C THR A 130 -15.41 26.50 14.51
N ARG A 131 -15.78 25.39 15.18
CA ARG A 131 -15.07 24.84 16.36
C ARG A 131 -14.43 23.47 16.11
N THR A 132 -13.37 23.46 15.32
CA THR A 132 -12.65 22.26 14.88
C THR A 132 -11.99 21.49 16.03
N GLY A 133 -11.48 22.19 17.06
CA GLY A 133 -10.87 21.55 18.24
C GLY A 133 -11.88 20.75 19.07
N ALA A 134 -13.05 21.34 19.32
CA ALA A 134 -14.19 20.67 19.97
C ALA A 134 -14.65 19.44 19.18
N ALA A 135 -14.73 19.53 17.85
CA ALA A 135 -15.11 18.43 16.97
C ALA A 135 -14.10 17.27 17.01
N ILE A 136 -12.79 17.55 16.90
CA ILE A 136 -11.73 16.54 17.02
C ILE A 136 -11.78 15.86 18.40
N LYS A 137 -11.97 16.64 19.47
CA LYS A 137 -12.10 16.11 20.83
C LYS A 137 -13.34 15.23 20.97
N PHE A 138 -14.49 15.65 20.43
CA PHE A 138 -15.73 14.88 20.46
C PHE A 138 -15.58 13.54 19.72
N ALA A 139 -15.06 13.55 18.49
CA ALA A 139 -14.79 12.33 17.73
C ALA A 139 -13.85 11.37 18.49
N THR A 140 -12.80 11.92 19.09
CA THR A 140 -11.81 11.19 19.90
C THR A 140 -12.41 10.56 21.15
N ASP A 141 -13.22 11.30 21.90
CA ASP A 141 -13.77 10.86 23.19
C ASP A 141 -15.06 10.03 23.04
N LYS A 142 -15.85 10.24 21.99
CA LYS A 142 -17.18 9.61 21.80
C LYS A 142 -17.24 8.54 20.73
N LEU A 143 -16.57 8.71 19.58
CA LEU A 143 -16.61 7.70 18.52
C LEU A 143 -15.50 6.68 18.75
N PHE A 144 -14.24 7.13 18.73
CA PHE A 144 -13.10 6.24 18.98
C PHE A 144 -13.03 5.75 20.43
N GLY A 145 -13.53 6.54 21.40
CA GLY A 145 -13.57 6.17 22.81
C GLY A 145 -14.62 5.10 23.17
N LEU A 146 -15.66 4.93 22.35
CA LEU A 146 -16.69 3.89 22.51
C LEU A 146 -16.50 2.69 21.56
N SER A 147 -15.53 2.76 20.63
CA SER A 147 -15.20 1.63 19.76
C SER A 147 -14.45 0.55 20.53
N GLU A 148 -15.10 -0.60 20.74
CA GLU A 148 -14.48 -1.82 21.27
C GLU A 148 -13.34 -2.35 20.38
N ARG A 149 -13.23 -1.86 19.13
CA ARG A 149 -12.24 -2.33 18.14
C ARG A 149 -10.86 -1.68 18.31
N GLY A 150 -10.80 -0.46 18.85
CA GLY A 150 -9.55 0.26 19.07
C GLY A 150 -8.52 -0.52 19.90
N PRO A 151 -8.89 -1.11 21.06
CA PRO A 151 -8.02 -1.97 21.87
C PRO A 151 -7.51 -3.24 21.16
N HIS A 152 -8.16 -3.68 20.07
CA HIS A 152 -7.77 -4.85 19.29
C HIS A 152 -6.78 -4.55 18.15
N GLY A 153 -6.19 -3.34 18.14
CA GLY A 153 -5.17 -2.96 17.16
C GLY A 153 -5.71 -2.48 15.81
N ILE A 154 -7.03 -2.24 15.72
CA ILE A 154 -7.66 -1.72 14.50
C ILE A 154 -7.25 -0.26 14.27
N SER A 155 -6.85 0.07 13.03
CA SER A 155 -6.49 1.44 12.64
C SER A 155 -7.66 2.40 12.87
N ARG A 156 -7.41 3.48 13.61
CA ARG A 156 -8.38 4.54 13.93
C ARG A 156 -7.96 5.79 13.19
N ILE A 157 -8.72 6.15 12.15
CA ILE A 157 -8.39 7.22 11.22
C ILE A 157 -9.52 8.25 11.23
N ALA A 158 -9.19 9.52 11.46
CA ALA A 158 -10.13 10.62 11.29
C ALA A 158 -9.70 11.51 10.12
N VAL A 159 -10.68 11.90 9.30
CA VAL A 159 -10.51 12.84 8.19
C VAL A 159 -11.30 14.08 8.53
N VAL A 160 -10.57 15.18 8.82
CA VAL A 160 -11.14 16.50 9.09
C VAL A 160 -11.23 17.27 7.80
N LEU A 161 -12.42 17.75 7.46
CA LEU A 161 -12.67 18.66 6.35
C LEU A 161 -13.10 20.01 6.90
N THR A 162 -12.46 21.09 6.46
CA THR A 162 -12.77 22.48 6.87
C THR A 162 -12.40 23.47 5.77
N ASP A 163 -13.04 24.63 5.76
CA ASP A 163 -12.75 25.74 4.84
C ASP A 163 -12.27 27.02 5.51
N GLY A 164 -12.30 27.08 6.84
CA GLY A 164 -11.99 28.26 7.61
C GLY A 164 -10.93 28.04 8.69
N LYS A 165 -10.59 29.15 9.35
CA LYS A 165 -9.82 29.16 10.59
C LYS A 165 -10.75 28.84 11.76
N SER A 166 -10.36 27.89 12.62
CA SER A 166 -11.16 27.58 13.81
C SER A 166 -11.13 28.72 14.83
N GLN A 167 -12.23 28.83 15.59
CA GLN A 167 -12.42 29.79 16.67
C GLN A 167 -12.02 29.22 18.04
N ASP A 168 -11.40 28.03 18.10
CA ASP A 168 -11.01 27.33 19.33
C ASP A 168 -9.60 26.68 19.29
N GLU A 169 -9.17 26.05 20.38
CA GLU A 169 -7.79 25.52 20.55
C GLU A 169 -7.58 24.16 19.83
N VAL A 170 -7.38 24.21 18.50
CA VAL A 170 -7.24 23.02 17.65
C VAL A 170 -6.04 22.13 17.99
N LEU A 171 -4.85 22.73 18.15
CA LEU A 171 -3.58 21.99 18.28
C LEU A 171 -3.60 20.95 19.40
N LYS A 172 -4.06 21.37 20.59
CA LYS A 172 -4.11 20.52 21.79
C LYS A 172 -5.13 19.39 21.69
N ALA A 173 -6.27 19.63 21.04
CA ALA A 173 -7.25 18.59 20.76
C ALA A 173 -6.67 17.54 19.80
N ALA A 174 -5.99 17.98 18.73
CA ALA A 174 -5.34 17.12 17.76
C ALA A 174 -4.15 16.34 18.36
N GLU A 175 -3.33 16.97 19.22
CA GLU A 175 -2.27 16.27 19.96
C GLU A 175 -2.82 15.20 20.91
N ALA A 176 -3.93 15.48 21.61
CA ALA A 176 -4.59 14.49 22.46
C ALA A 176 -5.14 13.30 21.66
N ALA A 177 -5.73 13.55 20.49
CA ALA A 177 -6.19 12.52 19.56
C ALA A 177 -5.02 11.64 19.04
N ARG A 178 -3.93 12.27 18.56
CA ARG A 178 -2.72 11.58 18.12
C ARG A 178 -2.08 10.77 19.24
N LYS A 179 -2.02 11.30 20.46
CA LYS A 179 -1.52 10.58 21.65
C LYS A 179 -2.38 9.37 22.02
N LYS A 180 -3.69 9.42 21.74
CA LYS A 180 -4.61 8.27 21.84
C LYS A 180 -4.48 7.28 20.68
N GLY A 181 -3.61 7.53 19.70
CA GLY A 181 -3.38 6.65 18.54
C GLY A 181 -4.41 6.82 17.43
N VAL A 182 -5.04 7.99 17.31
CA VAL A 182 -5.85 8.36 16.14
C VAL A 182 -4.93 8.97 15.07
N ILE A 183 -5.07 8.53 13.83
CA ILE A 183 -4.38 9.08 12.67
C ILE A 183 -5.26 10.20 12.10
N LEU A 184 -4.76 11.44 12.08
CA LEU A 184 -5.50 12.60 11.60
C LEU A 184 -5.06 13.00 10.19
N PHE A 185 -6.01 13.04 9.27
CA PHE A 185 -5.92 13.72 7.98
C PHE A 185 -6.65 15.06 8.07
N ALA A 186 -6.10 16.09 7.44
CA ALA A 186 -6.70 17.41 7.32
C ALA A 186 -6.86 17.79 5.85
N ILE A 187 -8.06 18.21 5.47
CA ILE A 187 -8.39 18.67 4.12
C ILE A 187 -8.91 20.10 4.24
N GLY A 188 -8.15 21.05 3.75
CA GLY A 188 -8.57 22.44 3.61
C GLY A 188 -9.25 22.68 2.26
N VAL A 189 -10.35 23.43 2.25
CA VAL A 189 -11.05 23.86 1.04
C VAL A 189 -11.03 25.39 0.96
N GLY A 190 -10.68 25.94 -0.20
CA GLY A 190 -10.66 27.39 -0.40
C GLY A 190 -9.46 28.13 0.21
N SER A 191 -9.44 29.45 0.04
CA SER A 191 -8.36 30.36 0.45
C SER A 191 -8.32 30.68 1.94
N GLU A 192 -9.45 30.51 2.64
CA GLU A 192 -9.59 30.92 4.04
C GLU A 192 -8.97 29.92 5.04
N THR A 193 -8.47 28.77 4.56
CA THR A 193 -7.76 27.79 5.37
C THR A 193 -6.29 28.16 5.59
N GLU A 194 -5.90 28.37 6.85
CA GLU A 194 -4.50 28.56 7.20
C GLU A 194 -3.72 27.23 7.12
N ALA A 195 -2.74 27.14 6.23
CA ALA A 195 -1.87 25.96 6.10
C ALA A 195 -1.13 25.58 7.40
N ALA A 196 -1.00 26.50 8.37
CA ALA A 196 -0.49 26.21 9.71
C ALA A 196 -1.51 25.42 10.55
N GLU A 197 -2.80 25.73 10.44
CA GLU A 197 -3.86 25.06 11.20
C GLU A 197 -4.09 23.62 10.72
N LEU A 198 -4.14 23.40 9.40
CA LEU A 198 -4.19 22.05 8.83
C LEU A 198 -3.01 21.18 9.31
N ARG A 199 -1.83 21.77 9.50
CA ARG A 199 -0.64 21.11 10.07
C ARG A 199 -0.73 20.87 11.58
N TYR A 200 -1.51 21.66 12.33
CA TYR A 200 -1.82 21.38 13.74
C TYR A 200 -2.79 20.21 13.87
N ILE A 201 -3.75 20.08 12.96
CA ILE A 201 -4.71 18.96 12.87
C ILE A 201 -4.00 17.66 12.45
N ALA A 202 -3.28 17.68 11.34
CA ALA A 202 -2.81 16.46 10.69
C ALA A 202 -1.68 15.72 11.42
N ASN A 203 -1.48 14.45 11.05
CA ASN A 203 -0.27 13.70 11.39
C ASN A 203 0.96 14.20 10.59
N LYS A 204 2.16 13.76 11.01
CA LYS A 204 3.42 13.99 10.28
C LYS A 204 3.81 12.71 9.51
N PRO A 205 4.41 12.82 8.30
CA PRO A 205 4.78 14.06 7.61
C PRO A 205 3.59 14.75 6.93
N TYR A 206 3.57 16.08 6.93
CA TYR A 206 2.43 16.86 6.41
C TYR A 206 2.14 16.62 4.93
N SER A 207 3.14 16.22 4.14
CA SER A 207 2.99 15.81 2.72
C SER A 207 2.08 14.60 2.51
N THR A 208 1.79 13.83 3.55
CA THR A 208 0.94 12.62 3.50
C THR A 208 -0.45 12.86 4.07
N TYR A 209 -0.58 13.76 5.05
CA TYR A 209 -1.80 13.93 5.85
C TYR A 209 -2.48 15.31 5.72
N VAL A 210 -1.85 16.28 5.05
CA VAL A 210 -2.46 17.59 4.74
C VAL A 210 -2.77 17.67 3.25
N PHE A 211 -4.03 17.96 2.94
CA PHE A 211 -4.50 18.24 1.59
C PHE A 211 -5.14 19.63 1.56
N SER A 212 -5.02 20.31 0.42
CA SER A 212 -5.67 21.60 0.17
C SER A 212 -6.25 21.58 -1.24
N VAL A 213 -7.48 22.06 -1.41
CA VAL A 213 -8.15 22.19 -2.71
C VAL A 213 -8.73 23.58 -2.89
N GLU A 214 -8.73 24.05 -4.14
CA GLU A 214 -9.13 25.41 -4.53
C GLU A 214 -10.60 25.72 -4.19
N ASP A 215 -11.49 24.74 -4.35
CA ASP A 215 -12.91 24.85 -4.06
C ASP A 215 -13.56 23.48 -3.77
N TYR A 216 -14.84 23.50 -3.38
CA TYR A 216 -15.65 22.31 -3.10
C TYR A 216 -15.97 21.45 -4.32
N LYS A 217 -15.71 21.91 -5.56
CA LYS A 217 -15.83 21.08 -6.77
C LYS A 217 -14.55 20.28 -6.98
N ALA A 218 -13.40 20.90 -6.72
CA ALA A 218 -12.06 20.32 -6.78
C ALA A 218 -11.82 19.23 -5.73
N ILE A 219 -12.60 19.17 -4.64
CA ILE A 219 -12.54 18.08 -3.64
C ILE A 219 -12.69 16.68 -4.28
N SER A 220 -13.41 16.57 -5.40
CA SER A 220 -13.55 15.34 -6.17
C SER A 220 -12.22 14.81 -6.73
N ARG A 221 -11.28 15.71 -7.05
CA ARG A 221 -9.96 15.38 -7.64
C ARG A 221 -9.06 14.62 -6.66
N ILE A 222 -9.20 14.87 -5.35
CA ILE A 222 -8.36 14.26 -4.31
C ILE A 222 -8.89 12.93 -3.77
N ILE A 223 -10.07 12.45 -4.20
CA ILE A 223 -10.66 11.17 -3.75
C ILE A 223 -9.67 10.02 -3.92
N GLN A 224 -9.02 9.91 -5.09
CA GLN A 224 -8.13 8.78 -5.38
C GLN A 224 -6.85 8.80 -4.53
N VAL A 225 -6.29 10.00 -4.33
CA VAL A 225 -5.08 10.18 -3.50
C VAL A 225 -5.39 9.88 -2.04
N ILE A 226 -6.52 10.38 -1.51
CA ILE A 226 -6.91 10.10 -0.12
C ILE A 226 -7.28 8.62 0.05
N ARG A 227 -8.00 8.00 -0.89
CA ARG A 227 -8.25 6.55 -0.90
C ARG A 227 -6.93 5.78 -0.76
N GLN A 228 -5.94 6.09 -1.60
CA GLN A 228 -4.61 5.48 -1.52
C GLN A 228 -3.91 5.72 -0.17
N LYS A 229 -3.95 6.93 0.39
CA LYS A 229 -3.35 7.21 1.72
C LYS A 229 -4.09 6.53 2.88
N LEU A 230 -5.42 6.41 2.80
CA LEU A 230 -6.19 5.59 3.75
C LEU A 230 -5.81 4.10 3.63
N CYS A 231 -5.59 3.59 2.42
CA CYS A 231 -5.09 2.23 2.19
C CYS A 231 -3.71 2.02 2.83
N GLU A 232 -2.78 2.97 2.67
CA GLU A 232 -1.45 2.92 3.28
C GLU A 232 -1.51 2.91 4.84
N GLU A 233 -2.55 3.46 5.46
CA GLU A 233 -2.80 3.36 6.91
C GLU A 233 -3.45 2.04 7.37
N THR A 234 -4.10 1.30 6.48
CA THR A 234 -4.82 0.07 6.85
C THR A 234 -4.05 -1.21 6.52
N VAL A 235 -3.39 -1.30 5.36
CA VAL A 235 -2.73 -2.54 4.93
C VAL A 235 -1.22 -2.56 5.13
N CYS A 236 -0.59 -1.41 5.42
CA CYS A 236 0.87 -1.29 5.52
C CYS A 236 1.33 -0.90 6.93
N PRO A 237 1.32 -1.84 7.90
CA PRO A 237 1.64 -1.57 9.30
C PRO A 237 3.12 -1.34 9.57
N ALA A 238 4.01 -1.86 8.70
CA ALA A 238 5.45 -1.81 8.90
C ALA A 238 6.07 -0.56 8.24
N ARG A 239 7.03 0.03 8.97
CA ARG A 239 7.92 1.08 8.47
C ARG A 239 9.26 0.46 8.11
N ILE A 240 9.67 0.66 6.87
CA ILE A 240 11.00 0.34 6.36
C ILE A 240 11.87 1.58 6.58
N PRO A 241 12.98 1.49 7.35
CA PRO A 241 13.94 2.58 7.40
C PRO A 241 14.68 2.69 6.07
N ILE A 242 14.64 3.88 5.46
CA ILE A 242 15.40 4.26 4.26
C ILE A 242 16.12 5.57 4.57
N ASP A 243 17.44 5.48 4.79
CA ASP A 243 18.33 6.60 5.12
C ASP A 243 17.82 7.47 6.28
N SER A 244 17.20 8.62 5.97
CA SER A 244 16.69 9.61 6.92
C SER A 244 15.17 9.60 7.08
N ARG A 245 14.47 8.62 6.46
CA ARG A 245 13.01 8.53 6.42
C ARG A 245 12.51 7.13 6.75
N ASP A 246 11.33 7.07 7.34
CA ASP A 246 10.53 5.86 7.47
C ASP A 246 9.55 5.82 6.28
N GLU A 247 9.69 4.84 5.38
CA GLU A 247 8.72 4.59 4.31
C GLU A 247 7.82 3.41 4.68
N LYS A 248 6.56 3.41 4.25
CA LYS A 248 5.63 2.31 4.52
C LYS A 248 5.81 1.17 3.53
N GLY A 249 5.88 -0.06 4.03
CA GLY A 249 6.04 -1.21 3.15
C GLY A 249 6.43 -2.50 3.86
N PHE A 250 6.75 -3.50 3.04
CA PHE A 250 7.14 -4.84 3.46
C PHE A 250 8.60 -5.10 3.06
N ASP A 251 9.52 -5.22 4.02
CA ASP A 251 10.86 -5.75 3.78
C ASP A 251 10.81 -7.29 3.87
N ILE A 252 10.68 -7.92 2.70
CA ILE A 252 10.38 -9.34 2.58
C ILE A 252 11.56 -10.17 3.07
N LEU A 253 12.80 -9.76 2.77
CA LEU A 253 14.01 -10.49 3.21
C LEU A 253 14.17 -10.47 4.74
N PHE A 254 13.86 -9.33 5.37
CA PHE A 254 13.84 -9.21 6.83
C PHE A 254 12.80 -10.13 7.46
N HIS A 255 11.55 -10.08 6.97
CA HIS A 255 10.45 -10.88 7.51
C HIS A 255 10.70 -12.39 7.37
N LEU A 256 11.20 -12.84 6.22
CA LEU A 256 11.59 -14.23 5.96
C LEU A 256 12.77 -14.71 6.83
N ASN A 257 13.37 -13.84 7.66
CA ASN A 257 14.58 -14.09 8.44
C ASN A 257 15.75 -14.56 7.55
N LEU A 258 15.87 -14.03 6.34
CA LEU A 258 16.80 -14.54 5.31
C LEU A 258 18.25 -14.62 5.81
N ALA A 259 18.69 -13.62 6.57
CA ALA A 259 20.03 -13.53 7.15
C ALA A 259 20.40 -14.64 8.16
N LYS A 260 19.41 -15.45 8.61
CA LYS A 260 19.61 -16.68 9.39
C LYS A 260 19.50 -17.95 8.54
N LYS A 261 18.78 -17.90 7.42
CA LYS A 261 18.53 -19.02 6.50
C LYS A 261 19.62 -19.18 5.41
N THR A 262 20.45 -18.16 5.18
CA THR A 262 21.41 -18.08 4.05
C THR A 262 22.80 -17.61 4.45
N LYS A 263 23.78 -17.85 3.56
CA LYS A 263 25.14 -17.30 3.67
C LYS A 263 25.15 -15.86 3.15
N LYS A 264 25.86 -14.98 3.86
CA LYS A 264 26.09 -13.59 3.44
C LYS A 264 27.19 -13.54 2.37
N THR A 265 26.97 -12.75 1.32
CA THR A 265 27.94 -12.49 0.24
C THR A 265 28.11 -10.99 -0.01
N GLN A 266 29.07 -10.65 -0.88
CA GLN A 266 29.29 -9.29 -1.34
C GLN A 266 28.17 -8.90 -2.31
N GLY A 267 27.47 -7.80 -2.01
CA GLY A 267 26.41 -7.26 -2.85
C GLY A 267 26.91 -6.50 -4.08
N ALA A 268 26.03 -5.71 -4.69
CA ALA A 268 26.27 -4.99 -5.94
C ALA A 268 27.41 -3.97 -5.85
N PHE A 269 27.50 -3.24 -4.74
CA PHE A 269 28.56 -2.27 -4.47
C PHE A 269 29.48 -2.73 -3.32
N TYR A 270 30.74 -2.28 -3.29
CA TYR A 270 31.69 -2.65 -2.23
C TYR A 270 31.15 -2.32 -0.82
N GLY A 271 31.23 -3.28 0.11
CA GLY A 271 30.67 -3.13 1.46
C GLY A 271 29.15 -3.33 1.58
N SER A 272 28.40 -3.37 0.48
CA SER A 272 26.99 -3.79 0.50
C SER A 272 26.85 -5.29 0.79
N ARG A 273 25.76 -5.69 1.43
CA ARG A 273 25.51 -7.07 1.87
C ARG A 273 24.44 -7.73 1.00
N ALA A 274 24.77 -8.88 0.44
CA ALA A 274 23.84 -9.76 -0.24
C ALA A 274 23.72 -11.11 0.49
N TYR A 275 22.80 -11.94 0.02
CA TYR A 275 22.49 -13.27 0.53
C TYR A 275 22.48 -14.29 -0.60
N GLU A 276 23.25 -15.36 -0.43
CA GLU A 276 23.32 -16.50 -1.36
C GLU A 276 22.19 -17.48 -1.03
N VAL A 277 21.18 -17.52 -1.90
CA VAL A 277 20.06 -18.46 -1.85
C VAL A 277 20.46 -19.70 -2.65
N THR A 278 20.35 -20.88 -2.03
CA THR A 278 20.62 -22.17 -2.67
C THR A 278 19.35 -22.99 -2.76
N SER A 279 19.33 -24.02 -3.60
CA SER A 279 18.18 -24.90 -3.80
C SER A 279 17.70 -25.66 -2.55
N ARG A 280 18.50 -25.67 -1.47
CA ARG A 280 18.16 -26.25 -0.16
C ARG A 280 17.42 -25.29 0.76
N VAL A 281 17.42 -23.98 0.46
CA VAL A 281 16.81 -22.95 1.31
C VAL A 281 15.35 -22.79 0.90
N ASP A 282 14.42 -23.07 1.81
CA ASP A 282 13.01 -22.78 1.58
C ASP A 282 12.66 -21.36 2.08
N LEU A 283 12.22 -20.53 1.15
CA LEU A 283 11.79 -19.15 1.37
C LEU A 283 10.28 -19.05 1.17
N SER A 284 9.55 -19.94 1.85
CA SER A 284 8.09 -20.01 1.86
C SER A 284 7.57 -19.61 3.24
N GLU A 285 6.54 -18.77 3.30
CA GLU A 285 5.80 -18.45 4.52
C GLU A 285 4.28 -18.36 4.21
N ALA A 286 3.44 -18.37 5.24
CA ALA A 286 2.01 -18.11 5.05
C ALA A 286 1.78 -16.65 4.60
N THR A 287 0.90 -16.43 3.61
CA THR A 287 0.69 -15.09 3.03
C THR A 287 0.25 -14.08 4.09
N ARG A 288 -0.63 -14.49 5.02
CA ARG A 288 -1.09 -13.68 6.16
C ARG A 288 0.03 -13.19 7.09
N THR A 289 1.16 -13.87 7.18
CA THR A 289 2.27 -13.43 8.06
C THR A 289 2.95 -12.19 7.49
N LEU A 290 3.17 -12.17 6.17
CA LEU A 290 3.77 -11.05 5.44
C LEU A 290 2.75 -9.94 5.12
N PHE A 291 1.56 -10.33 4.68
CA PHE A 291 0.50 -9.45 4.17
C PHE A 291 -0.82 -9.74 4.92
N PRO A 292 -0.93 -9.38 6.21
CA PRO A 292 -2.08 -9.75 7.06
C PRO A 292 -3.42 -9.22 6.54
N ASP A 293 -3.41 -8.04 5.91
CA ASP A 293 -4.58 -7.33 5.40
C ASP A 293 -4.54 -7.15 3.87
N GLY A 294 -3.65 -7.89 3.20
CA GLY A 294 -3.45 -7.83 1.75
C GLY A 294 -2.42 -6.77 1.33
N LEU A 295 -2.64 -6.17 0.16
CA LEU A 295 -1.80 -5.14 -0.46
C LEU A 295 -2.63 -3.86 -0.72
N PRO A 296 -1.98 -2.68 -0.82
CA PRO A 296 -2.66 -1.46 -1.28
C PRO A 296 -2.96 -1.57 -2.79
N PRO A 297 -3.87 -0.73 -3.33
CA PRO A 297 -4.22 -0.79 -4.75
C PRO A 297 -3.09 -0.32 -5.67
N SER A 298 -2.25 0.62 -5.21
CA SER A 298 -1.01 1.00 -5.90
C SER A 298 0.20 0.84 -4.97
N TYR A 299 1.32 0.38 -5.51
CA TYR A 299 2.58 0.14 -4.78
C TYR A 299 3.79 0.04 -5.71
N VAL A 300 4.99 0.01 -5.13
CA VAL A 300 6.25 -0.18 -5.83
C VAL A 300 6.93 -1.47 -5.35
N PHE A 301 7.05 -2.47 -6.21
CA PHE A 301 7.87 -3.66 -5.96
C PHE A 301 9.30 -3.39 -6.40
N VAL A 302 10.29 -3.72 -5.57
CA VAL A 302 11.72 -3.52 -5.87
C VAL A 302 12.52 -4.75 -5.46
N ALA A 303 13.34 -5.26 -6.39
CA ALA A 303 14.27 -6.36 -6.16
C ALA A 303 15.66 -6.02 -6.71
N THR A 304 16.71 -6.24 -5.90
CA THR A 304 18.10 -6.12 -6.33
C THR A 304 18.75 -7.50 -6.25
N LEU A 305 19.07 -8.10 -7.40
CA LEU A 305 19.43 -9.52 -7.51
C LEU A 305 20.52 -9.79 -8.56
N ARG A 306 21.12 -10.98 -8.47
CA ARG A 306 22.05 -11.57 -9.45
C ARG A 306 21.84 -13.08 -9.51
N TYR A 307 21.85 -13.67 -10.69
CA TYR A 307 21.79 -15.12 -10.91
C TYR A 307 22.72 -15.50 -12.06
N LYS A 308 23.10 -16.78 -12.16
CA LYS A 308 24.19 -17.26 -13.02
C LYS A 308 23.99 -18.69 -13.53
N GLY A 309 24.76 -19.07 -14.54
CA GLY A 309 24.83 -20.43 -15.05
C GLY A 309 23.50 -20.91 -15.63
N SER A 310 23.09 -22.14 -15.31
CA SER A 310 21.89 -22.76 -15.88
C SER A 310 20.57 -22.03 -15.55
N VAL A 311 20.55 -21.18 -14.52
CA VAL A 311 19.36 -20.37 -14.17
C VAL A 311 19.05 -19.32 -15.23
N MET A 312 20.06 -18.88 -16.00
CA MET A 312 19.95 -17.83 -17.02
C MET A 312 19.03 -18.19 -18.19
N ILE A 313 18.63 -19.45 -18.34
CA ILE A 313 17.78 -19.96 -19.43
C ILE A 313 16.49 -20.64 -18.92
N GLU A 314 16.20 -20.51 -17.63
CA GLU A 314 15.06 -21.13 -16.96
C GLU A 314 13.92 -20.11 -16.74
N GLU A 315 12.72 -20.62 -16.47
CA GLU A 315 11.56 -19.81 -16.08
C GLU A 315 11.24 -20.01 -14.59
N TRP A 316 11.25 -18.92 -13.83
CA TRP A 316 11.12 -18.95 -12.38
C TRP A 316 10.50 -17.70 -11.76
N ASP A 317 9.74 -17.91 -10.70
CA ASP A 317 9.11 -16.88 -9.89
C ASP A 317 10.13 -16.31 -8.89
N LEU A 318 10.53 -15.06 -9.09
CA LEU A 318 11.31 -14.29 -8.12
C LEU A 318 10.52 -14.11 -6.82
N TRP A 319 9.23 -13.76 -6.96
CA TRP A 319 8.25 -13.73 -5.87
C TRP A 319 6.91 -14.22 -6.40
N ARG A 320 6.21 -15.03 -5.61
CA ARG A 320 4.82 -15.43 -5.88
C ARG A 320 3.94 -15.46 -4.65
N ILE A 321 2.65 -15.32 -4.87
CA ILE A 321 1.57 -15.64 -3.93
C ILE A 321 0.68 -16.70 -4.59
N GLN A 322 0.42 -17.78 -3.88
CA GLN A 322 -0.50 -18.85 -4.29
C GLN A 322 -1.60 -19.04 -3.25
N THR A 323 -2.74 -19.57 -3.65
CA THR A 323 -3.78 -20.04 -2.71
C THR A 323 -3.30 -21.28 -1.95
N ARG A 324 -4.07 -21.74 -0.95
CA ARG A 324 -3.78 -22.99 -0.25
C ARG A 324 -3.71 -24.21 -1.18
N ASP A 325 -4.46 -24.18 -2.27
CA ASP A 325 -4.54 -25.26 -3.27
C ASP A 325 -3.50 -25.10 -4.40
N GLY A 326 -2.52 -24.18 -4.25
CA GLY A 326 -1.44 -23.96 -5.21
C GLY A 326 -1.81 -23.13 -6.44
N LYS A 327 -3.04 -22.61 -6.55
CA LYS A 327 -3.41 -21.72 -7.66
C LYS A 327 -2.63 -20.40 -7.56
N PRO A 328 -2.07 -19.88 -8.66
CA PRO A 328 -1.42 -18.57 -8.64
C PRO A 328 -2.42 -17.47 -8.30
N GLN A 329 -1.93 -16.42 -7.65
CA GLN A 329 -2.66 -15.17 -7.39
C GLN A 329 -1.84 -13.99 -7.90
N MET A 330 -0.56 -13.95 -7.53
CA MET A 330 0.40 -12.95 -7.99
C MET A 330 1.75 -13.59 -8.25
N ALA A 331 2.49 -13.10 -9.24
CA ALA A 331 3.88 -13.50 -9.47
C ALA A 331 4.67 -12.40 -10.18
N VAL A 332 5.96 -12.30 -9.86
CA VAL A 332 6.99 -11.67 -10.69
C VAL A 332 7.88 -12.80 -11.20
N THR A 333 7.72 -13.16 -12.46
CA THR A 333 8.39 -14.32 -13.09
C THR A 333 9.46 -13.82 -14.05
N LEU A 334 10.66 -14.39 -13.96
CA LEU A 334 11.77 -14.15 -14.87
C LEU A 334 11.90 -15.36 -15.78
N ASN A 335 11.93 -15.13 -17.09
CA ASN A 335 12.12 -16.16 -18.11
C ASN A 335 13.32 -15.76 -18.99
N GLY A 336 14.44 -16.45 -18.80
CA GLY A 336 15.68 -16.16 -19.52
C GLY A 336 15.80 -16.85 -20.89
N LEU A 337 14.89 -17.77 -21.23
CA LEU A 337 14.81 -18.34 -22.58
C LEU A 337 14.20 -17.31 -23.55
N ASP A 338 13.09 -16.71 -23.14
CA ASP A 338 12.34 -15.71 -23.91
C ASP A 338 12.88 -14.28 -23.69
N ASN A 339 13.76 -14.07 -22.71
CA ASN A 339 14.20 -12.76 -22.21
C ASN A 339 13.02 -11.86 -21.82
N THR A 340 12.16 -12.37 -20.92
CA THR A 340 10.95 -11.66 -20.47
C THR A 340 10.82 -11.57 -18.95
N VAL A 341 10.17 -10.50 -18.50
CA VAL A 341 9.63 -10.34 -17.15
C VAL A 341 8.11 -10.45 -17.25
N LYS A 342 7.49 -11.34 -16.49
CA LYS A 342 6.03 -11.47 -16.43
C LYS A 342 5.54 -10.97 -15.09
N PHE A 343 4.51 -10.12 -15.10
CA PHE A 343 3.79 -9.72 -13.89
C PHE A 343 2.39 -10.32 -13.94
N THR A 344 2.11 -11.22 -13.00
CA THR A 344 0.78 -11.83 -12.80
C THR A 344 0.12 -11.21 -11.57
N THR A 345 -1.16 -10.89 -11.67
CA THR A 345 -1.97 -10.40 -10.54
C THR A 345 -3.41 -10.90 -10.62
N SER A 346 -4.12 -10.91 -9.50
CA SER A 346 -5.51 -11.37 -9.41
C SER A 346 -6.46 -10.39 -10.08
N SER A 347 -7.44 -10.89 -10.85
CA SER A 347 -8.40 -10.07 -11.60
C SER A 347 -9.77 -10.72 -11.67
N ASN A 348 -10.74 -10.03 -12.27
CA ASN A 348 -12.09 -10.56 -12.51
C ASN A 348 -12.18 -11.48 -13.74
N ALA A 349 -11.06 -11.76 -14.41
CA ALA A 349 -11.01 -12.68 -15.54
C ALA A 349 -11.46 -14.11 -15.14
N PRO A 350 -11.97 -14.94 -16.06
CA PRO A 350 -12.40 -16.31 -15.75
C PRO A 350 -11.32 -17.23 -15.15
N SER A 351 -10.05 -16.91 -15.38
CA SER A 351 -8.86 -17.53 -14.76
C SER A 351 -8.67 -17.17 -13.28
N GLY A 352 -9.26 -16.06 -12.82
CA GLY A 352 -8.99 -15.41 -11.53
C GLY A 352 -7.71 -14.56 -11.51
N THR A 353 -6.94 -14.52 -12.60
CA THR A 353 -5.67 -13.79 -12.74
C THR A 353 -5.47 -13.28 -14.16
N GLN A 354 -4.84 -12.12 -14.27
CA GLN A 354 -4.29 -11.56 -15.50
C GLN A 354 -2.75 -11.61 -15.45
N THR A 355 -2.10 -11.57 -16.62
CA THR A 355 -0.64 -11.51 -16.73
C THR A 355 -0.25 -10.57 -17.86
N VAL A 356 0.68 -9.66 -17.59
CA VAL A 356 1.37 -8.85 -18.60
C VAL A 356 2.82 -9.32 -18.74
N VAL A 357 3.40 -9.10 -19.92
CA VAL A 357 4.73 -9.62 -20.29
C VAL A 357 5.56 -8.50 -20.91
N PHE A 358 6.66 -8.18 -20.26
CA PHE A 358 7.65 -7.20 -20.72
C PHE A 358 8.81 -7.92 -21.40
N SER A 359 9.27 -7.41 -22.55
CA SER A 359 10.49 -7.88 -23.20
C SER A 359 11.70 -7.17 -22.62
N GLN A 360 12.67 -7.91 -22.08
CA GLN A 360 13.87 -7.33 -21.48
C GLN A 360 15.09 -8.26 -21.58
N GLN A 361 16.12 -7.82 -22.29
CA GLN A 361 17.35 -8.59 -22.50
C GLN A 361 18.44 -8.29 -21.44
N THR A 362 18.46 -7.09 -20.85
CA THR A 362 19.61 -6.66 -20.02
C THR A 362 19.71 -7.40 -18.69
N LEU A 363 18.58 -7.89 -18.15
CA LEU A 363 18.51 -8.63 -16.88
C LEU A 363 19.21 -10.01 -16.91
N PHE A 364 19.60 -10.49 -18.09
CA PHE A 364 20.05 -11.86 -18.33
C PHE A 364 21.55 -11.93 -18.70
N ASP A 365 22.41 -11.15 -18.03
CA ASP A 365 23.86 -11.05 -18.33
C ASP A 365 24.83 -11.48 -17.20
N GLU A 366 24.33 -12.13 -16.15
CA GLU A 366 25.03 -12.54 -14.92
C GLU A 366 25.50 -11.42 -13.96
N LYS A 367 25.18 -10.15 -14.22
CA LYS A 367 25.50 -9.04 -13.31
C LYS A 367 24.42 -8.81 -12.26
N TRP A 368 24.64 -7.78 -11.45
CA TRP A 368 23.66 -7.27 -10.51
C TRP A 368 22.73 -6.30 -11.23
N HIS A 369 21.42 -6.46 -11.03
CA HIS A 369 20.41 -5.52 -11.52
C HIS A 369 19.42 -5.15 -10.42
N GLN A 370 18.83 -3.96 -10.54
CA GLN A 370 17.60 -3.59 -9.84
C GLN A 370 16.43 -3.74 -10.81
N LEU A 371 15.51 -4.65 -10.50
CA LEU A 371 14.19 -4.73 -11.12
C LEU A 371 13.19 -3.98 -10.24
N ARG A 372 12.41 -3.08 -10.83
CA ARG A 372 11.35 -2.33 -10.13
C ARG A 372 10.07 -2.31 -10.95
N LEU A 373 8.94 -2.55 -10.30
CA LEU A 373 7.60 -2.45 -10.88
C LEU A 373 6.82 -1.39 -10.11
N LEU A 374 6.38 -0.34 -10.79
CA LEU A 374 5.31 0.53 -10.29
C LEU A 374 3.99 -0.10 -10.72
N VAL A 375 3.14 -0.48 -9.77
CA VAL A 375 1.83 -1.09 -10.02
C VAL A 375 0.75 -0.10 -9.60
N THR A 376 -0.23 0.12 -10.47
CA THR A 376 -1.42 0.95 -10.21
C THR A 376 -2.70 0.12 -10.38
N GLU A 377 -3.89 0.75 -10.27
CA GLU A 377 -5.16 0.10 -10.62
C GLU A 377 -5.40 -0.02 -12.13
N GLU A 378 -4.62 0.68 -12.98
CA GLU A 378 -4.86 0.80 -14.43
C GLU A 378 -3.69 0.29 -15.29
N ASP A 379 -2.48 0.20 -14.71
CA ASP A 379 -1.26 -0.18 -15.40
C ASP A 379 -0.16 -0.73 -14.47
N VAL A 380 0.90 -1.22 -15.08
CA VAL A 380 2.18 -1.51 -14.43
C VAL A 380 3.34 -1.09 -15.33
N THR A 381 4.29 -0.37 -14.75
CA THR A 381 5.52 0.09 -15.43
C THR A 381 6.72 -0.69 -14.94
N LEU A 382 7.47 -1.28 -15.88
CA LEU A 382 8.76 -1.93 -15.58
C LEU A 382 9.90 -0.92 -15.67
N TYR A 383 10.71 -0.90 -14.62
CA TYR A 383 12.02 -0.26 -14.58
C TYR A 383 13.11 -1.32 -14.38
N VAL A 384 14.22 -1.16 -15.09
CA VAL A 384 15.46 -1.92 -14.87
C VAL A 384 16.61 -0.94 -14.76
N ASP A 385 17.37 -1.04 -13.68
CA ASP A 385 18.55 -0.20 -13.42
C ASP A 385 18.25 1.31 -13.54
N ASP A 386 17.10 1.70 -12.98
CA ASP A 386 16.49 3.04 -12.99
C ASP A 386 16.03 3.57 -14.37
N LEU A 387 16.16 2.77 -15.44
CA LEU A 387 15.60 3.05 -16.76
C LEU A 387 14.16 2.52 -16.85
N GLU A 388 13.24 3.36 -17.32
CA GLU A 388 11.88 2.96 -17.69
C GLU A 388 11.93 2.14 -18.98
N ILE A 389 11.29 0.97 -18.97
CA ILE A 389 11.30 0.03 -20.10
C ILE A 389 9.99 0.16 -20.89
N GLU A 390 8.87 -0.07 -20.22
CA GLU A 390 7.53 -0.12 -20.82
C GLU A 390 6.46 -0.02 -19.72
N THR A 391 5.30 0.55 -20.08
CA THR A 391 4.08 0.59 -19.25
C THR A 391 3.00 -0.21 -19.95
N LEU A 392 2.42 -1.20 -19.26
CA LEU A 392 1.38 -2.08 -19.78
C LEU A 392 0.10 -1.96 -18.95
N SER A 393 -1.04 -1.83 -19.61
CA SER A 393 -2.35 -1.69 -18.93
C SER A 393 -2.76 -2.96 -18.17
N LEU A 394 -3.51 -2.76 -17.09
CA LEU A 394 -4.12 -3.79 -16.25
C LEU A 394 -5.64 -3.58 -16.17
N GLU A 395 -6.39 -4.67 -16.01
CA GLU A 395 -7.70 -4.60 -15.36
C GLU A 395 -7.51 -4.30 -13.86
N PRO A 396 -8.41 -3.54 -13.20
CA PRO A 396 -8.31 -3.28 -11.76
C PRO A 396 -8.13 -4.55 -10.92
N PRO A 397 -7.01 -4.71 -10.20
CA PRO A 397 -6.72 -5.96 -9.49
C PRO A 397 -7.73 -6.27 -8.39
N VAL A 398 -8.11 -7.55 -8.30
CA VAL A 398 -8.84 -8.09 -7.15
C VAL A 398 -7.82 -8.39 -6.06
N GLY A 399 -8.10 -8.03 -4.80
CA GLY A 399 -7.18 -8.27 -3.68
C GLY A 399 -6.83 -9.75 -3.45
N ILE A 400 -5.77 -10.01 -2.68
CA ILE A 400 -5.20 -11.36 -2.51
C ILE A 400 -5.91 -12.19 -1.43
N PHE A 401 -6.00 -13.50 -1.63
CA PHE A 401 -6.37 -14.46 -0.59
C PHE A 401 -5.16 -14.80 0.28
N ILE A 402 -5.17 -14.26 1.51
CA ILE A 402 -4.10 -14.38 2.52
C ILE A 402 -4.01 -15.75 3.21
N ASN A 403 -4.91 -16.69 2.89
CA ASN A 403 -4.95 -18.03 3.49
C ASN A 403 -4.00 -19.04 2.82
N GLY A 404 -3.29 -18.63 1.77
CA GLY A 404 -2.30 -19.44 1.07
C GLY A 404 -0.87 -19.19 1.54
N LYS A 405 0.07 -19.30 0.60
CA LYS A 405 1.51 -19.13 0.84
C LYS A 405 2.10 -18.08 -0.09
N THR A 406 3.14 -17.41 0.38
CA THR A 406 4.02 -16.60 -0.46
C THR A 406 5.42 -17.18 -0.45
N GLN A 407 6.08 -17.16 -1.61
CA GLN A 407 7.34 -17.87 -1.83
C GLN A 407 8.30 -17.04 -2.68
N ILE A 408 9.59 -17.18 -2.42
CA ILE A 408 10.69 -16.50 -3.14
C ILE A 408 11.53 -17.50 -3.91
N GLY A 409 11.88 -17.13 -5.15
CA GLY A 409 12.86 -17.83 -5.99
C GLY A 409 12.48 -19.28 -6.29
N LYS A 410 11.28 -19.54 -6.77
CA LYS A 410 10.79 -20.91 -7.10
C LYS A 410 10.72 -21.09 -8.61
N TYR A 411 11.10 -22.25 -9.13
CA TYR A 411 10.77 -22.57 -10.53
C TYR A 411 9.24 -22.58 -10.70
N VAL A 412 8.72 -22.13 -11.86
CA VAL A 412 7.26 -22.04 -12.07
C VAL A 412 6.60 -23.41 -11.84
N ASN A 413 7.18 -24.46 -12.42
CA ASN A 413 6.63 -25.82 -12.39
C ASN A 413 7.17 -26.71 -11.24
N LYS A 414 7.93 -26.16 -10.26
CA LYS A 414 8.55 -26.96 -9.18
C LYS A 414 8.60 -26.18 -7.86
N GLU A 415 8.39 -26.86 -6.73
CA GLU A 415 8.56 -26.25 -5.38
C GLU A 415 10.03 -26.08 -4.95
N THR A 416 10.98 -26.55 -5.77
CA THR A 416 12.41 -26.38 -5.54
C THR A 416 12.83 -24.91 -5.70
N THR A 417 13.68 -24.43 -4.78
CA THR A 417 14.23 -23.08 -4.86
C THR A 417 15.33 -23.00 -5.94
N VAL A 418 15.39 -21.89 -6.65
CA VAL A 418 16.41 -21.53 -7.64
C VAL A 418 17.68 -21.06 -6.90
N PRO A 419 18.89 -21.35 -7.39
CA PRO A 419 20.11 -20.71 -6.89
C PRO A 419 20.27 -19.27 -7.43
N PHE A 420 20.34 -18.28 -6.54
CA PHE A 420 20.56 -16.87 -6.90
C PHE A 420 21.10 -16.08 -5.69
N GLU A 421 21.56 -14.85 -5.92
CA GLU A 421 21.94 -13.90 -4.89
C GLU A 421 20.98 -12.71 -4.86
N ILE A 422 20.64 -12.24 -3.65
CA ILE A 422 19.72 -11.12 -3.47
C ILE A 422 20.20 -10.16 -2.39
N GLN A 423 20.04 -8.85 -2.67
CA GLN A 423 20.43 -7.75 -1.80
C GLN A 423 19.19 -7.00 -1.25
N LYS A 424 18.15 -6.84 -2.06
CA LYS A 424 16.92 -6.08 -1.74
C LYS A 424 15.71 -6.85 -2.26
N LEU A 425 14.64 -6.92 -1.47
CA LEU A 425 13.30 -7.31 -1.94
C LEU A 425 12.26 -6.63 -1.06
N ARG A 426 11.55 -5.66 -1.64
CA ARG A 426 10.64 -4.77 -0.92
C ARG A 426 9.39 -4.51 -1.73
N ILE A 427 8.29 -4.25 -1.01
CA ILE A 427 7.10 -3.61 -1.56
C ILE A 427 6.90 -2.32 -0.75
N TYR A 428 6.97 -1.17 -1.41
CA TYR A 428 6.66 0.12 -0.81
C TYR A 428 5.22 0.50 -1.14
N CYS A 429 4.45 0.94 -0.15
CA CYS A 429 3.03 1.20 -0.32
C CYS A 429 2.72 2.59 -0.88
N ASP A 430 3.66 3.54 -0.81
CA ASP A 430 3.54 4.83 -1.46
C ASP A 430 4.02 4.72 -2.93
N PRO A 431 3.16 4.88 -3.95
CA PRO A 431 3.59 4.82 -5.35
C PRO A 431 4.62 5.91 -5.70
N GLU A 432 4.62 7.04 -4.99
CA GLU A 432 5.64 8.10 -5.14
C GLU A 432 7.06 7.63 -4.76
N GLN A 433 7.21 6.48 -4.07
CA GLN A 433 8.52 5.89 -3.86
C GLN A 433 9.20 5.46 -5.17
N ASN A 434 8.48 5.31 -6.30
CA ASN A 434 9.09 5.09 -7.63
C ASN A 434 9.90 6.31 -8.13
N ASN A 435 9.57 7.50 -7.62
CA ASN A 435 10.29 8.74 -7.90
C ASN A 435 11.49 8.95 -6.95
N ARG A 436 11.52 8.23 -5.82
CA ARG A 436 12.55 8.34 -4.77
C ARG A 436 13.56 7.18 -4.78
N GLU A 437 13.14 5.99 -5.20
CA GLU A 437 14.00 4.81 -5.34
C GLU A 437 14.95 5.02 -6.53
N THR A 438 16.24 4.78 -6.31
CA THR A 438 17.27 4.81 -7.36
C THR A 438 17.94 3.44 -7.44
N ALA A 439 18.60 3.15 -8.55
CA ALA A 439 19.48 1.99 -8.70
C ALA A 439 20.98 2.34 -8.56
N CYS A 440 21.31 3.40 -7.81
CA CYS A 440 22.69 3.84 -7.57
C CYS A 440 23.57 2.79 -6.86
N GLU A 441 22.99 1.73 -6.27
CA GLU A 441 23.75 0.59 -5.78
C GLU A 441 24.32 -0.32 -6.89
N ILE A 442 23.86 -0.18 -8.14
CA ILE A 442 24.28 -0.98 -9.28
C ILE A 442 25.49 -0.32 -9.96
N PRO A 443 26.64 -1.02 -10.09
CA PRO A 443 27.82 -0.46 -10.72
C PRO A 443 27.57 -0.01 -12.18
N GLY A 444 27.83 1.27 -12.45
CA GLY A 444 27.67 1.87 -13.79
C GLY A 444 26.34 2.61 -14.00
N VAL A 445 25.39 2.51 -13.08
CA VAL A 445 24.13 3.27 -13.14
C VAL A 445 24.34 4.68 -12.56
N VAL A 446 23.82 5.69 -13.26
CA VAL A 446 23.82 7.09 -12.82
C VAL A 446 22.39 7.58 -12.81
N SER A 447 21.80 7.76 -11.61
CA SER A 447 20.43 8.25 -11.48
C SER A 447 20.36 9.77 -11.55
N ASN A 448 19.63 10.27 -12.56
CA ASN A 448 19.27 11.69 -12.68
C ASN A 448 18.27 12.16 -11.60
N LYS A 449 17.68 11.24 -10.81
CA LYS A 449 16.68 11.56 -9.78
C LYS A 449 17.29 11.98 -8.44
N SER A 450 18.62 12.03 -8.31
CA SER A 450 19.29 12.36 -7.05
C SER A 450 19.51 13.89 -6.87
N PRO A 451 18.80 14.57 -5.96
CA PRO A 451 19.28 15.84 -5.45
C PRO A 451 20.49 15.55 -4.55
N THR A 452 21.66 16.06 -4.92
CA THR A 452 22.95 15.94 -4.19
C THR A 452 23.75 14.63 -4.31
N ALA A 453 23.74 13.98 -5.47
CA ALA A 453 25.00 13.44 -5.98
C ALA A 453 25.77 14.57 -6.68
N ALA A 454 26.57 15.32 -5.92
CA ALA A 454 27.47 16.32 -6.51
C ALA A 454 28.37 15.62 -7.55
N THR A 455 28.64 16.29 -8.67
CA THR A 455 29.55 15.78 -9.71
C THR A 455 30.96 15.69 -9.12
N ILE A 456 31.30 14.57 -8.48
CA ILE A 456 32.67 14.20 -8.12
C ILE A 456 33.39 13.81 -9.41
N THR A 457 33.63 14.84 -10.21
CA THR A 457 34.70 14.83 -11.21
C THR A 457 36.00 14.50 -10.48
N PHE A 458 36.81 13.64 -11.08
CA PHE A 458 38.12 13.25 -10.54
C PHE A 458 39.03 14.46 -10.23
N SER A 459 38.79 15.61 -10.87
CA SER A 459 39.48 16.87 -10.59
C SER A 459 39.23 17.40 -9.17
N HIS A 460 38.03 17.22 -8.58
CA HIS A 460 37.73 17.77 -7.26
C HIS A 460 38.42 16.98 -6.13
N LEU A 461 38.46 15.64 -6.22
CA LEU A 461 39.24 14.84 -5.27
C LEU A 461 40.74 15.15 -5.37
N LEU A 462 41.26 15.34 -6.59
CA LEU A 462 42.65 15.72 -6.80
C LEU A 462 42.95 17.11 -6.22
N HIS A 463 42.03 18.08 -6.36
CA HIS A 463 42.19 19.42 -5.82
C HIS A 463 42.17 19.45 -4.28
N THR A 464 41.33 18.64 -3.64
CA THR A 464 41.28 18.53 -2.17
C THR A 464 42.51 17.79 -1.62
N LEU A 465 42.98 16.74 -2.30
CA LEU A 465 44.22 16.04 -1.95
C LEU A 465 45.48 16.91 -2.16
N LEU A 466 45.50 17.75 -3.20
CA LEU A 466 46.57 18.73 -3.42
C LEU A 466 46.53 19.86 -2.38
N LYS A 467 45.35 20.37 -2.01
CA LYS A 467 45.22 21.38 -0.93
C LYS A 467 45.70 20.84 0.43
N HIS A 468 45.38 19.59 0.77
CA HIS A 468 45.91 18.98 2.00
C HIS A 468 47.43 18.73 1.94
N ARG A 469 48.01 18.40 0.78
CA ARG A 469 49.48 18.33 0.64
C ARG A 469 50.16 19.69 0.73
N LEU A 470 49.57 20.76 0.19
CA LEU A 470 50.13 22.11 0.29
C LEU A 470 50.09 22.65 1.72
N SER A 471 49.00 22.41 2.47
CA SER A 471 48.91 22.81 3.88
C SER A 471 49.99 22.16 4.76
N PHE A 472 50.41 20.92 4.46
CA PHE A 472 51.47 20.24 5.21
C PHE A 472 52.88 20.78 4.90
N TYR A 473 53.12 21.34 3.71
CA TYR A 473 54.40 21.97 3.37
C TYR A 473 54.52 23.42 3.86
N GLN A 474 53.40 24.07 4.18
CA GLN A 474 53.40 25.46 4.65
C GLN A 474 53.57 25.53 6.18
N LEU A 475 52.98 24.58 6.93
CA LEU A 475 53.21 24.43 8.37
C LEU A 475 54.68 24.09 8.72
N SER A 476 55.36 23.28 7.88
CA SER A 476 56.77 22.94 8.09
C SER A 476 57.78 24.07 7.77
N LEU A 477 57.32 25.22 7.26
CA LEU A 477 58.17 26.39 6.98
C LEU A 477 57.97 27.52 8.00
N GLU A 478 56.85 27.55 8.74
CA GLU A 478 56.66 28.48 9.85
C GLU A 478 57.33 27.97 11.14
N GLU A 479 57.35 26.65 11.38
CA GLU A 479 58.06 26.06 12.56
C GLU A 479 59.60 26.10 12.47
N ILE A 480 60.19 26.41 11.31
CA ILE A 480 61.66 26.50 11.14
C ILE A 480 62.20 27.94 11.32
N ASN A 481 61.34 28.97 11.25
CA ASN A 481 61.77 30.37 11.33
C ASN A 481 61.76 30.95 12.77
N ASP A 482 61.12 30.30 13.74
CA ASP A 482 60.98 30.81 15.12
C ASP A 482 62.09 30.31 16.08
N GLU A 483 63.00 29.44 15.61
CA GLU A 483 64.10 28.86 16.40
C GLU A 483 65.48 29.50 16.11
N PHE A 484 65.54 30.61 15.35
CA PHE A 484 66.82 31.22 14.90
C PHE A 484 67.00 32.72 15.21
N LEU A 485 66.20 33.32 16.11
CA LEU A 485 66.29 34.76 16.45
C LEU A 485 66.23 35.08 17.97
N ARG A 486 66.69 34.16 18.84
CA ARG A 486 66.89 34.42 20.28
C ARG A 486 68.13 33.76 20.91
N GLU A 487 69.26 33.81 20.21
CA GLU A 487 70.59 33.78 20.85
C GLU A 487 71.47 34.88 20.25
N ASP A 488 71.58 36.01 20.98
CA ASP A 488 72.68 37.00 21.10
C ASP A 488 72.17 38.36 21.64
#